data_AF-A0A7W1UU45-F1
#
_entry.id   AF-A0A7W1UU45-F1
#
_cell.length_a   1.000
_cell.length_b   1.000
_cell.length_c   1.000
_cell.angle_alpha   90.00
_cell.angle_beta   90.00
_cell.angle_gamma   90.00
#
_symmetry.space_group_name_H-M   'P 1'
#
loop_
_entity.id
_entity.type
_entity.pdbx_description
1 polymer ?
#
loop_
_entity_poly.entity_id
_entity_poly.type
_entity_poly.pdbx_seq_one_letter_code
_entity_poly.pdbx_strand_id
1 'polypeptide(L)'
;MRQAFDVARSRGDKGIVLLGHASLKITAAEGAKGAYESIFQALREETTNFAGSVLYVHGDGHVYHNDKPMKTVSGSTVNNFRRVEVYGNPTVRWVRLTIDPDSSTLFTITSSPSF
;
A
#
# COMPACT_ATOMS: atom_id res chain seq x y z
N MET A 1 10.44 2.20 8.46
CA MET A 1 9.76 2.60 7.19
C MET A 1 10.51 3.71 6.47
N ARG A 2 10.73 4.90 7.05
CA ARG A 2 11.42 6.01 6.35
C ARG A 2 12.78 5.61 5.74
N GLN A 3 13.62 4.92 6.52
CA GLN A 3 14.89 4.36 6.02
C GLN A 3 14.74 3.48 4.76
N ALA A 4 13.64 2.74 4.61
CA ALA A 4 13.43 1.93 3.40
C ALA A 4 13.17 2.81 2.17
N PHE A 5 12.47 3.93 2.34
CA PHE A 5 12.30 4.93 1.28
C PHE A 5 13.62 5.64 0.95
N ASP A 6 14.43 5.98 1.95
CA ASP A 6 15.74 6.62 1.71
C ASP A 6 16.66 5.71 0.91
N VAL A 7 16.73 4.43 1.28
CA VAL A 7 17.48 3.42 0.53
C VAL A 7 16.94 3.28 -0.90
N ALA A 8 15.62 3.17 -1.06
CA ALA A 8 15.00 3.04 -2.38
C ALA A 8 15.26 4.26 -3.28
N ARG A 9 15.20 5.48 -2.73
CA ARG A 9 15.57 6.71 -3.46
C ARG A 9 17.05 6.69 -3.87
N SER A 10 17.95 6.34 -2.95
CA SER A 10 19.39 6.32 -3.22
C SER A 10 19.78 5.33 -4.32
N ARG A 11 19.03 4.24 -4.45
CA ARG A 11 19.24 3.19 -5.46
C ARG A 11 18.49 3.43 -6.78
N GLY A 12 17.54 4.37 -6.80
CA GLY A 12 16.64 4.55 -7.92
C GLY A 12 15.67 3.38 -8.10
N ASP A 13 15.23 2.74 -7.01
CA ASP A 13 14.32 1.60 -7.08
C ASP A 13 12.96 2.00 -7.68
N LYS A 14 12.41 1.16 -8.57
CA LYS A 14 11.14 1.42 -9.28
C LYS A 14 9.91 1.35 -8.35
N GLY A 15 10.03 0.72 -7.19
CA GLY A 15 8.93 0.59 -6.24
C GLY A 15 9.31 0.00 -4.89
N ILE A 16 8.39 0.12 -3.93
CA ILE A 16 8.51 -0.42 -2.56
C ILE A 16 7.24 -1.23 -2.25
N VAL A 17 7.43 -2.39 -1.63
CA VAL A 17 6.34 -3.18 -1.02
C VAL A 17 6.52 -3.16 0.48
N LEU A 18 5.48 -2.71 1.19
CA LEU A 18 5.41 -2.68 2.64
C LEU A 18 4.42 -3.74 3.11
N LEU A 19 4.86 -4.59 4.04
CA LEU A 19 4.03 -5.62 4.67
C LEU A 19 3.72 -5.20 6.12
N GLY A 20 2.45 -5.28 6.51
CA GLY A 20 2.02 -5.01 7.88
C GLY A 20 0.80 -5.85 8.25
N HIS A 21 0.55 -6.05 9.54
CA HIS A 21 -0.68 -6.74 9.97
C HIS A 21 -1.87 -5.79 10.00
N ALA A 22 -1.70 -4.66 10.70
CA ALA A 22 -2.76 -3.73 11.06
C ALA A 22 -3.35 -2.96 9.87
N SER A 23 -4.64 -2.68 9.95
CA SER A 23 -5.28 -1.69 9.08
C SER A 23 -4.92 -0.28 9.53
N LEU A 24 -4.16 0.45 8.70
CA LEU A 24 -3.83 1.87 8.93
C LEU A 24 -4.99 2.83 8.59
N LYS A 25 -6.22 2.31 8.43
CA LYS A 25 -7.44 3.07 8.08
C LYS A 25 -7.20 4.11 6.97
N ILE A 26 -6.54 3.67 5.89
CA ILE A 26 -6.11 4.50 4.76
C ILE A 26 -7.31 4.85 3.89
N THR A 27 -8.20 5.73 4.35
CA THR A 27 -9.43 6.07 3.59
C THR A 27 -9.80 7.56 3.65
N ALA A 28 -9.07 8.38 4.41
CA ALA A 28 -9.38 9.80 4.62
C ALA A 28 -8.18 10.72 4.33
N ALA A 29 -8.46 11.99 4.01
CA ALA A 29 -7.46 13.05 3.89
C ALA A 29 -6.81 13.41 5.24
N GLU A 30 -7.47 13.12 6.36
CA GLU A 30 -6.88 13.28 7.70
C GLU A 30 -6.04 12.04 8.10
N GLY A 31 -6.36 10.85 7.58
CA GLY A 31 -5.70 9.59 7.91
C GLY A 31 -6.31 8.83 9.09
N ALA A 32 -5.58 7.81 9.57
CA ALA A 32 -5.87 7.19 10.87
C ALA A 32 -5.65 8.20 12.00
N LYS A 33 -6.60 8.30 12.94
CA LYS A 33 -6.41 8.97 14.23
C LYS A 33 -5.93 7.97 15.27
N GLY A 34 -5.13 8.41 16.23
CA GLY A 34 -4.68 7.58 17.35
C GLY A 34 -3.40 6.79 17.06
N ALA A 35 -3.33 5.52 17.50
CA ALA A 35 -2.07 4.77 17.55
C ALA A 35 -1.32 4.62 16.21
N TYR A 36 -2.03 4.70 15.08
CA TYR A 36 -1.45 4.58 13.73
C TYR A 36 -1.30 5.91 12.99
N GLU A 37 -1.59 7.04 13.63
CA GLU A 37 -1.54 8.34 12.99
C GLU A 37 -0.14 8.68 12.49
N SER A 38 0.88 8.53 13.34
CA SER A 38 2.26 8.86 13.00
C SER A 38 2.79 8.03 11.83
N ILE A 39 2.47 6.73 11.78
CA ILE A 39 2.90 5.85 10.69
C ILE A 39 2.13 6.14 9.40
N PHE A 40 0.83 6.45 9.48
CA PHE A 40 0.05 6.87 8.31
C PHE A 40 0.61 8.17 7.72
N GLN A 41 0.87 9.18 8.55
CA GLN A 41 1.37 10.47 8.09
C GLN A 41 2.73 10.33 7.43
N ALA A 42 3.64 9.58 8.07
CA ALA A 42 4.94 9.30 7.50
C ALA A 42 4.81 8.51 6.18
N LEU A 43 3.94 7.51 6.10
CA LEU A 43 3.76 6.73 4.86
C LEU A 43 3.26 7.61 3.73
N ARG A 44 2.29 8.49 4.00
CA ARG A 44 1.74 9.43 3.01
C ARG A 44 2.79 10.41 2.52
N GLU A 45 3.57 10.99 3.42
CA GLU A 45 4.65 11.92 3.09
C GLU A 45 5.70 11.24 2.22
N GLU A 46 6.20 10.08 2.67
CA GLU A 46 7.22 9.32 1.95
C GLU A 46 6.74 8.90 0.56
N THR A 47 5.48 8.45 0.44
CA THR A 47 4.88 8.04 -0.84
C THR A 47 4.70 9.20 -1.79
N THR A 48 4.27 10.36 -1.29
CA THR A 48 4.11 11.59 -2.11
C THR A 48 5.46 12.06 -2.66
N ASN A 49 6.54 11.84 -1.91
CA ASN A 49 7.90 12.22 -2.26
C ASN A 49 8.71 11.08 -2.91
N PHE A 50 8.08 9.99 -3.32
CA PHE A 50 8.74 8.86 -3.97
C PHE A 50 8.28 8.74 -5.42
N ALA A 51 9.22 8.78 -6.36
CA ALA A 51 8.92 8.72 -7.79
C ALA A 51 8.37 7.33 -8.22
N GLY A 52 8.72 6.27 -7.48
CA GLY A 52 8.30 4.90 -7.75
C GLY A 52 6.91 4.56 -7.22
N SER A 53 6.49 3.32 -7.49
CA SER A 53 5.21 2.77 -6.99
C SER A 53 5.34 2.26 -5.56
N VAL A 54 4.32 2.49 -4.72
CA VAL A 54 4.27 2.02 -3.34
C VAL A 54 3.06 1.11 -3.15
N LEU A 55 3.30 -0.10 -2.64
CA LEU A 55 2.27 -1.07 -2.30
C LEU A 55 2.28 -1.34 -0.80
N TYR A 56 1.13 -1.20 -0.14
CA TYR A 56 0.93 -1.66 1.24
C TYR A 56 0.05 -2.90 1.27
N VAL A 57 0.57 -4.01 1.79
CA VAL A 57 -0.14 -5.28 1.95
C VAL A 57 -0.42 -5.54 3.43
N HIS A 58 -1.68 -5.78 3.78
CA HIS A 58 -2.11 -6.09 5.15
C HIS A 58 -3.32 -7.02 5.23
N GLY A 59 -3.80 -7.39 6.43
CA GLY A 59 -4.88 -8.40 6.57
C GLY A 59 -5.92 -8.19 7.68
N ASP A 60 -5.64 -7.41 8.72
CA ASP A 60 -6.46 -7.22 9.95
C ASP A 60 -7.99 -7.10 9.77
N GLY A 61 -8.48 -6.42 8.72
CA GLY A 61 -9.92 -6.24 8.52
C GLY A 61 -10.64 -7.42 7.85
N HIS A 62 -9.90 -8.41 7.35
CA HIS A 62 -10.39 -9.59 6.61
C HIS A 62 -11.22 -9.27 5.35
N VAL A 63 -11.17 -8.03 4.85
CA VAL A 63 -11.90 -7.61 3.65
C VAL A 63 -10.91 -7.45 2.52
N TYR A 64 -11.11 -8.17 1.41
CA TYR A 64 -10.24 -8.00 0.25
C TYR A 64 -10.39 -6.60 -0.35
N HIS A 65 -9.32 -5.83 -0.27
CA HIS A 65 -9.19 -4.55 -0.95
C HIS A 65 -8.05 -4.60 -1.93
N ASN A 66 -8.25 -3.91 -3.05
CA ASN A 66 -7.23 -3.72 -4.07
C ASN A 66 -7.48 -2.37 -4.75
N ASP A 67 -7.06 -1.30 -4.10
CA ASP A 67 -7.47 0.06 -4.44
C ASP A 67 -6.38 1.11 -4.21
N LYS A 68 -6.68 2.37 -4.53
CA LYS A 68 -5.81 3.54 -4.30
C LYS A 68 -6.49 4.56 -3.39
N PRO A 69 -6.65 4.27 -2.10
CA PRO A 69 -7.55 5.02 -1.24
C PRO A 69 -6.87 6.25 -0.59
N MET A 70 -5.53 6.32 -0.64
CA MET A 70 -4.75 7.40 -0.03
C MET A 70 -4.97 8.73 -0.73
N LYS A 71 -5.20 9.77 0.05
CA LYS A 71 -5.34 11.16 -0.41
C LYS A 71 -4.19 12.04 0.08
N THR A 72 -3.77 12.99 -0.75
CA THR A 72 -2.90 14.09 -0.37
C THR A 72 -3.61 14.95 0.68
N VAL A 73 -2.85 15.86 1.31
CA VAL A 73 -3.43 16.86 2.23
C VAL A 73 -4.47 17.74 1.51
N SER A 74 -4.26 18.02 0.22
CA SER A 74 -5.20 18.77 -0.63
C SER A 74 -6.42 17.95 -1.10
N GLY A 75 -6.51 16.67 -0.75
CA GLY A 75 -7.64 15.80 -1.09
C GLY A 75 -7.53 15.07 -2.44
N SER A 76 -6.46 15.30 -3.22
CA SER A 76 -6.20 14.56 -4.46
C SER A 76 -5.77 13.12 -4.18
N THR A 77 -6.02 12.18 -5.10
CA THR A 77 -5.53 10.80 -4.94
C THR A 77 -4.01 10.73 -5.07
N VAL A 78 -3.36 9.99 -4.17
CA VAL A 78 -1.93 9.64 -4.28
C VAL A 78 -1.80 8.48 -5.26
N ASN A 79 -1.58 8.78 -6.54
CA ASN A 79 -1.73 7.82 -7.63
C ASN A 79 -0.68 6.69 -7.65
N ASN A 80 0.48 6.89 -7.05
CA ASN A 80 1.53 5.88 -6.93
C ASN A 80 1.35 4.96 -5.71
N PHE A 81 0.37 5.21 -4.85
CA PHE A 81 0.03 4.34 -3.73
C PHE A 81 -1.05 3.32 -4.12
N ARG A 82 -0.87 2.06 -3.72
CA ARG A 82 -1.88 1.00 -3.79
C ARG A 82 -1.97 0.28 -2.45
N ARG A 83 -3.19 0.01 -2.01
CA ARG A 83 -3.47 -0.87 -0.87
C ARG A 83 -3.91 -2.23 -1.38
N VAL A 84 -3.38 -3.27 -0.77
CA VAL A 84 -3.93 -4.63 -0.83
C VAL A 84 -4.24 -5.08 0.59
N GLU A 85 -5.51 -5.23 0.90
CA GLU A 85 -5.91 -5.97 2.09
C GLU A 85 -6.23 -7.40 1.65
N VAL A 86 -5.60 -8.39 2.27
CA VAL A 86 -5.82 -9.80 1.93
C VAL A 86 -7.10 -10.31 2.58
N TYR A 87 -7.59 -11.41 2.03
CA TYR A 87 -8.70 -12.15 2.61
C TYR A 87 -8.36 -12.69 4.01
N GLY A 88 -9.38 -12.77 4.87
CA GLY A 88 -9.28 -13.40 6.19
C GLY A 88 -10.62 -14.02 6.59
N ASN A 89 -10.71 -14.53 7.82
CA ASN A 89 -11.93 -15.16 8.32
C ASN A 89 -13.17 -14.25 8.13
N PRO A 90 -14.29 -14.75 7.57
CA PRO A 90 -14.61 -16.17 7.31
C PRO A 90 -14.18 -16.72 5.94
N THR A 91 -13.78 -15.87 5.01
CA THR A 91 -13.47 -16.28 3.63
C THR A 91 -11.96 -16.24 3.42
N VAL A 92 -11.28 -17.34 3.67
CA VAL A 92 -9.80 -17.41 3.52
C VAL A 92 -9.42 -17.77 2.09
N ARG A 93 -8.66 -16.90 1.44
CA ARG A 93 -8.18 -17.05 0.04
C ARG A 93 -6.77 -16.47 -0.09
N TRP A 94 -6.01 -16.96 -1.08
CA TRP A 94 -4.68 -16.41 -1.35
C TRP A 94 -4.73 -15.24 -2.33
N VAL A 95 -3.74 -14.36 -2.20
CA VAL A 95 -3.43 -13.27 -3.13
C VAL A 95 -1.99 -13.47 -3.61
N ARG A 96 -1.75 -13.28 -4.91
CA ARG A 96 -0.42 -13.35 -5.54
C ARG A 96 -0.04 -11.96 -6.01
N LEU A 97 1.16 -11.54 -5.61
CA LEU A 97 1.84 -10.37 -6.14
C LEU A 97 2.92 -10.82 -7.13
N THR A 98 2.84 -10.33 -8.35
CA THR A 98 3.92 -10.41 -9.34
C THR A 98 4.58 -9.04 -9.46
N ILE A 99 5.91 -9.01 -9.43
CA ILE A 99 6.72 -7.79 -9.59
C ILE A 99 7.52 -7.93 -10.88
N ASP A 100 7.31 -7.02 -11.82
CA ASP A 100 7.99 -7.01 -13.12
C ASP A 100 8.59 -5.62 -13.38
N PRO A 101 9.91 -5.44 -13.25
CA PRO A 101 10.55 -4.16 -13.47
C PRO A 101 10.54 -3.73 -14.95
N ASP A 102 10.35 -4.63 -15.90
CA ASP A 102 10.41 -4.35 -17.34
C ASP A 102 9.01 -4.04 -17.92
N SER A 103 7.96 -4.27 -17.13
CA SER A 103 6.58 -3.92 -17.46
C SER A 103 6.24 -2.47 -17.09
N SER A 104 5.29 -1.87 -17.84
CA SER A 104 4.67 -0.59 -17.46
C SER A 104 3.85 -0.68 -16.17
N THR A 105 3.48 -1.88 -15.74
CA THR A 105 2.78 -2.16 -14.48
C THR A 105 3.70 -2.95 -13.56
N LEU A 106 4.40 -2.26 -12.66
CA LEU A 106 5.36 -2.88 -11.74
C LEU A 106 4.72 -3.93 -10.84
N PHE A 107 3.50 -3.71 -10.34
CA PHE A 107 2.79 -4.59 -9.41
C PHE A 107 1.50 -5.13 -10.00
N THR A 108 1.47 -6.44 -10.25
CA THR A 108 0.25 -7.15 -10.66
C THR A 108 -0.27 -7.99 -9.50
N ILE A 109 -1.56 -7.84 -9.18
CA ILE A 109 -2.22 -8.55 -8.08
C ILE A 109 -3.29 -9.46 -8.65
N THR A 110 -3.22 -10.75 -8.35
CA THR A 110 -4.26 -11.72 -8.65
C THR A 110 -4.69 -12.45 -7.38
N SER A 111 -5.89 -13.01 -7.35
CA SER A 111 -6.36 -13.83 -6.25
C SER A 111 -6.83 -15.18 -6.75
N SER A 112 -6.90 -16.17 -5.85
CA SER A 112 -7.53 -17.47 -6.14
C SER A 112 -8.91 -17.27 -6.78
N PRO A 113 -9.40 -18.15 -7.65
CA PRO A 113 -10.79 -18.11 -8.12
C PRO A 113 -11.81 -18.12 -6.96
N SER A 114 -13.01 -17.60 -7.20
CA SER A 114 -14.13 -17.82 -6.28
C SER A 114 -14.69 -19.23 -6.56
N PHE A 115 -14.97 -20.00 -5.51
CA PHE A 115 -15.68 -21.28 -5.61
C PHE A 115 -17.19 -21.05 -5.55
#